data_AF-A0A6C1BVX9-F1
#
_entry.id   AF-A0A6C1BVX9-F1
#
_cell.length_a   1.000
_cell.length_b   1.000
_cell.length_c   1.000
_cell.angle_alpha   90.00
_cell.angle_beta   90.00
_cell.angle_gamma   90.00
#
_symmetry.space_group_name_H-M   'P 1'
#
loop_
_entity.id
_entity.type
_entity.pdbx_description
1 polymer ?
#
loop_
_entity_poly.entity_id
_entity_poly.type
_entity_poly.pdbx_seq_one_letter_code
_entity_poly.pdbx_strand_id
1 'polypeptide(L)'
;MVLHPLFAYPTVLLALGVFALYIVSLLKLRGMMRYALYLNVVLIVFALLSVVFGFGISNVPLVQSKVPFIWGFPHKWNGIFLLILSVLTFVVFWFKGETAGKKLILLPAVGILVVLFQFFTGWMLRLVFFS
;
A
#
# COMPACT_ATOMS: atom_id res chain seq x y z
N MET A 1 10.72 -17.05 3.69
CA MET A 1 10.08 -16.51 4.92
C MET A 1 10.54 -15.09 5.26
N VAL A 2 11.83 -14.74 5.13
CA VAL A 2 12.36 -13.40 5.51
C VAL A 2 12.03 -12.29 4.51
N LEU A 3 11.97 -12.59 3.20
CA LEU A 3 11.83 -11.57 2.16
C LEU A 3 10.46 -10.86 2.17
N HIS A 4 9.37 -11.56 2.49
CA HIS A 4 8.05 -10.91 2.48
C HIS A 4 7.88 -9.85 3.57
N PRO A 5 8.23 -10.09 4.86
CA PRO A 5 8.28 -9.03 5.87
C PRO A 5 9.18 -7.84 5.49
N LEU A 6 10.32 -8.12 4.83
CA LEU A 6 11.28 -7.10 4.40
C LEU A 6 10.67 -6.10 3.42
N PHE A 7 9.74 -6.53 2.56
CA PHE A 7 9.04 -5.62 1.64
C PHE A 7 7.71 -5.14 2.20
N ALA A 8 6.95 -6.00 2.88
CA ALA A 8 5.60 -5.67 3.35
C ALA A 8 5.58 -4.52 4.36
N TYR A 9 6.46 -4.52 5.37
CA TYR A 9 6.46 -3.46 6.38
C TYR A 9 6.91 -2.10 5.80
N PRO A 10 8.02 -2.02 5.03
CA PRO A 10 8.36 -0.77 4.36
C PRO A 10 7.31 -0.31 3.36
N THR A 11 6.64 -1.21 2.61
CA THR A 11 5.53 -0.84 1.72
C THR A 11 4.43 -0.11 2.49
N VAL A 12 4.00 -0.63 3.64
CA VAL A 12 2.92 -0.02 4.44
C VAL A 12 3.33 1.36 4.95
N LEU A 13 4.53 1.49 5.52
CA LEU A 13 5.03 2.77 6.04
C LEU A 13 5.22 3.80 4.93
N LEU A 14 5.80 3.39 3.81
CA LEU A 14 6.01 4.24 2.64
C LEU A 14 4.67 4.70 2.05
N ALA A 15 3.68 3.81 1.97
CA ALA A 15 2.37 4.12 1.45
C ALA A 15 1.63 5.16 2.32
N LEU A 16 1.71 5.05 3.65
CA LEU A 16 1.20 6.07 4.57
C LEU A 16 1.82 7.44 4.24
N GLY A 17 3.14 7.50 4.12
CA GLY A 17 3.86 8.74 3.82
C GLY A 17 3.48 9.32 2.46
N VAL A 18 3.46 8.50 1.41
CA VAL A 18 3.13 8.92 0.03
C VAL A 18 1.71 9.48 -0.05
N PHE A 19 0.71 8.77 0.47
CA PHE A 19 -0.67 9.25 0.42
C PHE A 19 -0.89 10.48 1.30
N ALA A 20 -0.24 10.57 2.46
CA ALA A 20 -0.25 11.77 3.28
C ALA A 20 0.37 12.97 2.53
N LEU A 21 1.48 12.78 1.83
CA LEU A 21 2.10 13.84 1.02
C LEU A 21 1.20 14.32 -0.11
N TYR A 22 0.49 13.42 -0.81
CA TYR A 22 -0.52 13.83 -1.80
C TYR A 22 -1.64 14.68 -1.17
N ILE A 23 -2.15 14.28 -0.01
CA ILE A 23 -3.18 15.04 0.71
C ILE A 23 -2.65 16.43 1.12
N VAL A 24 -1.47 16.50 1.71
CA VAL A 24 -0.84 17.76 2.13
C VAL A 24 -0.58 18.67 0.94
N SER A 25 -0.11 18.09 -0.17
CA SER A 25 0.15 18.83 -1.41
C SER A 25 -1.12 19.48 -1.97
N LEU A 26 -2.23 18.74 -1.99
CA LEU A 26 -3.53 19.23 -2.45
C LEU A 26 -4.13 20.31 -1.55
N LEU A 27 -3.90 20.23 -0.23
CA LEU A 27 -4.56 21.10 0.74
C LEU A 27 -3.80 22.38 1.04
N LYS A 28 -2.48 22.32 1.18
CA LYS A 28 -1.68 23.39 1.78
C LYS A 28 -0.43 23.77 0.99
N LEU A 29 0.29 22.78 0.45
CA LEU A 29 1.66 22.97 -0.05
C LEU A 29 1.86 22.34 -1.41
N ARG A 30 1.46 23.05 -2.48
CA ARG A 30 1.60 22.60 -3.87
C ARG A 30 2.96 21.96 -4.19
N GLY A 31 4.06 22.60 -3.77
CA GLY A 31 5.43 22.09 -3.96
C GLY A 31 5.77 20.71 -3.34
N MET A 32 4.88 20.12 -2.54
CA MET A 32 5.02 18.75 -2.04
C MET A 32 4.64 17.68 -3.09
N MET A 33 3.98 18.06 -4.19
CA MET A 33 3.49 17.13 -5.22
C MET A 33 4.62 16.33 -5.84
N ARG A 34 5.76 16.97 -6.12
CA ARG A 34 6.93 16.34 -6.72
C ARG A 34 7.52 15.24 -5.83
N TYR A 35 7.61 15.48 -4.52
CA TYR A 35 8.08 14.49 -3.56
C TYR A 35 7.11 13.31 -3.44
N ALA A 36 5.81 13.59 -3.42
CA ALA A 36 4.78 12.55 -3.43
C ALA A 36 4.90 11.65 -4.67
N LEU A 37 5.09 12.25 -5.86
CA LEU A 37 5.26 11.52 -7.11
C LEU A 37 6.50 10.63 -7.13
N TYR A 38 7.67 11.14 -6.73
CA TYR A 38 8.90 10.35 -6.73
C TYR A 38 8.84 9.20 -5.72
N LEU A 39 8.33 9.46 -4.52
CA LEU A 39 8.15 8.40 -3.52
C LEU A 39 7.07 7.40 -3.94
N ASN A 40 6.07 7.81 -4.73
CA ASN A 40 5.06 6.89 -5.27
C ASN A 40 5.67 5.90 -6.28
N VAL A 41 6.67 6.31 -7.07
CA VAL A 41 7.41 5.35 -7.93
C VAL A 41 8.08 4.27 -7.08
N VAL A 42 8.74 4.67 -5.99
CA VAL A 42 9.35 3.72 -5.04
C VAL A 42 8.28 2.83 -4.40
N LEU A 43 7.13 3.42 -4.03
CA LEU A 43 6.00 2.68 -3.48
C LEU A 43 5.48 1.62 -4.44
N ILE A 44 5.32 1.93 -5.73
CA ILE A 44 4.86 0.98 -6.74
C ILE A 44 5.82 -0.22 -6.83
N VAL A 45 7.12 0.04 -6.86
CA VAL A 45 8.13 -1.04 -6.89
C VAL A 45 8.04 -1.90 -5.63
N PHE A 46 7.98 -1.29 -4.45
CA PHE A 46 7.88 -2.00 -3.18
C PHE A 46 6.56 -2.77 -3.06
N ALA A 47 5.44 -2.20 -3.49
CA ALA A 47 4.14 -2.85 -3.50
C ALA A 47 4.12 -4.06 -4.44
N LEU A 48 4.73 -3.95 -5.62
CA LEU A 48 4.89 -5.07 -6.55
C LEU A 48 5.70 -6.20 -5.92
N LEU A 49 6.86 -5.89 -5.33
CA LEU A 49 7.68 -6.89 -4.65
C LEU A 49 6.94 -7.53 -3.48
N SER A 50 6.25 -6.74 -2.66
CA SER A 50 5.42 -7.23 -1.55
C SER A 50 4.34 -8.20 -2.01
N VAL A 51 3.67 -7.90 -3.13
CA VAL A 51 2.65 -8.78 -3.73
C VAL A 51 3.30 -10.07 -4.24
N VAL A 52 4.37 -10.00 -5.02
CA VAL A 52 5.08 -11.17 -5.57
C VAL A 52 5.57 -12.10 -4.46
N PHE A 53 6.27 -11.56 -3.46
CA PHE A 53 6.74 -12.36 -2.32
C PHE A 53 5.59 -12.84 -1.43
N GLY A 54 4.48 -12.09 -1.35
CA GLY A 54 3.28 -12.49 -0.63
C GLY A 54 2.60 -13.71 -1.26
N PHE A 55 2.52 -13.77 -2.59
CA PHE A 55 2.07 -14.97 -3.30
C PHE A 55 2.98 -16.17 -2.99
N GLY A 56 4.30 -15.97 -2.99
CA GLY A 56 5.26 -17.01 -2.61
C GLY A 56 5.04 -17.55 -1.20
N ILE A 57 4.81 -16.68 -0.21
CA ILE A 57 4.50 -17.08 1.17
C ILE A 57 3.18 -17.84 1.26
N SER A 58 2.16 -17.48 0.47
CA SER A 58 0.86 -18.15 0.50
C SER A 58 0.89 -19.61 0.03
N ASN A 59 1.98 -20.05 -0.59
CA ASN A 59 2.21 -21.43 -1.01
C ASN A 59 2.98 -22.27 0.02
N VAL A 60 3.43 -21.68 1.13
CA VAL A 60 4.14 -22.41 2.18
C VAL A 60 3.15 -23.26 2.98
N PRO A 61 3.36 -24.59 3.14
CA PRO A 61 2.38 -25.47 3.81
C PRO A 61 2.00 -25.04 5.22
N LEU A 62 2.98 -24.57 6.02
CA LEU A 62 2.75 -24.04 7.36
C LEU A 62 1.84 -22.80 7.36
N VAL A 63 1.92 -21.98 6.31
CA VAL A 63 1.10 -20.78 6.19
C VAL A 63 -0.32 -21.17 5.79
N GLN A 64 -0.47 -22.09 4.84
CA GLN A 64 -1.77 -22.59 4.40
C GLN A 64 -2.55 -23.27 5.52
N SER A 65 -1.88 -24.01 6.41
CA SER A 65 -2.53 -24.69 7.53
C SER A 65 -2.95 -23.75 8.67
N LYS A 66 -2.36 -22.55 8.75
CA LYS A 66 -2.58 -21.60 9.86
C LYS A 66 -3.36 -20.35 9.48
N VAL A 67 -3.38 -19.96 8.21
CA VAL A 67 -4.10 -18.75 7.75
C VAL A 67 -5.57 -19.08 7.51
N PRO A 68 -6.51 -18.51 8.29
CA PRO A 68 -7.92 -18.67 7.98
C PRO A 68 -8.30 -17.82 6.78
N PHE A 69 -9.22 -18.32 5.97
CA PHE A 69 -9.69 -17.63 4.78
C PHE A 69 -10.17 -16.19 5.07
N ILE A 70 -10.91 -15.99 6.17
CA ILE A 70 -11.48 -14.68 6.56
C ILE A 70 -10.42 -13.58 6.75
N TRP A 71 -9.17 -13.95 7.05
CA TRP A 71 -8.07 -13.00 7.20
C TRP A 71 -7.10 -13.04 6.02
N GLY A 72 -6.83 -14.23 5.48
CA GLY A 72 -5.90 -14.42 4.36
C GLY A 72 -6.42 -13.84 3.05
N PHE A 73 -7.70 -14.02 2.75
CA PHE A 73 -8.32 -13.47 1.55
C PHE A 73 -8.24 -11.93 1.52
N PRO A 74 -8.80 -11.19 2.51
CA PRO A 74 -8.75 -9.73 2.47
C PRO A 74 -7.32 -9.20 2.51
N HIS A 75 -6.41 -9.80 3.28
CA HIS A 75 -5.01 -9.37 3.33
C HIS A 75 -4.30 -9.47 1.97
N LYS A 76 -4.52 -10.57 1.24
CA LYS A 76 -3.91 -10.80 -0.07
C LYS A 76 -4.47 -9.85 -1.12
N TRP A 77 -5.79 -9.75 -1.21
CA TRP A 77 -6.45 -8.89 -2.19
C TRP A 77 -6.22 -7.41 -1.92
N ASN A 78 -6.18 -7.00 -0.66
CA ASN A 78 -5.92 -5.61 -0.31
C ASN A 78 -4.48 -5.19 -0.61
N GLY A 79 -3.51 -6.11 -0.54
CA GLY A 79 -2.14 -5.86 -1.02
C GLY A 79 -2.09 -5.59 -2.54
N ILE A 80 -2.85 -6.36 -3.33
CA ILE A 80 -2.99 -6.12 -4.78
C ILE A 80 -3.71 -4.80 -5.05
N PHE A 81 -4.77 -4.52 -4.29
CA PHE A 81 -5.52 -3.28 -4.42
C PHE A 81 -4.66 -2.06 -4.12
N LEU A 82 -3.80 -2.12 -3.09
CA LEU A 82 -2.83 -1.09 -2.78
C LEU A 82 -1.86 -0.83 -3.95
N LEU A 83 -1.35 -1.88 -4.61
CA LEU A 83 -0.52 -1.74 -5.80
C LEU A 83 -1.26 -1.01 -6.91
N ILE A 84 -2.47 -1.45 -7.26
CA ILE A 84 -3.30 -0.85 -8.31
C ILE A 84 -3.57 0.63 -7.97
N LEU A 85 -3.95 0.92 -6.74
CA LEU A 85 -4.25 2.26 -6.28
C LEU A 85 -3.02 3.18 -6.31
N SER A 86 -1.83 2.65 -5.99
CA SER A 86 -0.57 3.39 -6.08
C SER A 86 -0.25 3.78 -7.53
N VAL A 87 -0.42 2.84 -8.47
CA VAL A 87 -0.27 3.08 -9.92
C VAL A 87 -1.29 4.09 -10.42
N LEU A 88 -2.57 3.94 -10.09
CA LEU A 88 -3.63 4.87 -10.50
C LEU A 88 -3.37 6.28 -9.94
N THR A 89 -2.99 6.37 -8.67
CA THR A 89 -2.61 7.63 -8.03
C THR A 89 -1.43 8.27 -8.75
N PHE A 90 -0.39 7.50 -9.05
CA PHE A 90 0.76 7.99 -9.79
C PHE A 90 0.35 8.55 -11.15
N VAL A 91 -0.38 7.78 -11.95
CA VAL A 91 -0.82 8.20 -13.29
C VAL A 91 -1.65 9.48 -13.22
N VAL A 92 -2.65 9.54 -12.34
CA VAL A 92 -3.53 10.72 -12.20
C VAL A 92 -2.74 11.98 -11.85
N PHE A 93 -1.85 11.90 -10.86
CA PHE A 93 -1.09 13.06 -10.40
C PHE A 93 0.14 13.36 -11.27
N TRP A 94 0.67 12.40 -12.01
CA TRP A 94 1.74 12.63 -12.98
C TRP A 94 1.26 13.55 -14.11
N PHE A 95 0.06 13.28 -14.65
CA PHE A 95 -0.50 14.10 -15.72
C PHE A 95 -1.07 15.43 -15.25
N LYS A 96 -1.59 15.51 -14.02
CA LYS A 96 -2.16 16.76 -13.49
C LYS A 96 -1.13 17.64 -12.79
N GLY A 97 -0.10 17.05 -12.18
CA GLY A 97 0.93 17.76 -11.42
C GLY A 97 0.33 18.81 -10.48
N GLU A 98 0.84 20.03 -10.57
CA GLU A 98 0.46 21.18 -9.75
C GLU A 98 -0.95 21.74 -10.06
N THR A 99 -1.57 21.32 -11.17
CA THR A 99 -2.95 21.71 -11.53
C THR A 99 -4.00 20.82 -10.86
N ALA A 100 -3.58 19.79 -10.13
CA ALA A 100 -4.47 18.90 -9.40
C ALA A 100 -5.32 19.65 -8.38
N GLY A 101 -6.64 19.66 -8.60
CA GLY A 101 -7.60 20.32 -7.70
C GLY A 101 -7.93 19.47 -6.46
N LYS A 102 -8.39 20.14 -5.39
CA LYS A 102 -8.76 19.51 -4.10
C LYS A 102 -9.78 18.37 -4.22
N LYS A 103 -10.60 18.34 -5.28
CA LYS A 103 -11.55 17.24 -5.55
C LYS A 103 -10.87 15.88 -5.69
N LEU A 104 -9.57 15.86 -6.04
CA LEU A 104 -8.79 14.64 -6.18
C LEU A 104 -8.28 14.07 -4.85
N ILE A 105 -8.54 14.73 -3.73
CA ILE A 105 -8.13 14.27 -2.39
C ILE A 105 -8.72 12.91 -2.01
N LEU A 106 -9.86 12.55 -2.60
CA LEU A 106 -10.50 11.26 -2.37
C LEU A 106 -9.59 10.10 -2.75
N LEU A 107 -8.78 10.25 -3.80
CA LEU A 107 -7.90 9.18 -4.28
C LEU A 107 -6.82 8.79 -3.25
N PRO A 108 -5.96 9.70 -2.75
CA PRO A 108 -5.02 9.37 -1.69
C PRO A 108 -5.70 9.10 -0.34
N ALA A 109 -6.88 9.66 -0.06
CA ALA A 109 -7.63 9.34 1.16
C ALA A 109 -8.08 7.87 1.18
N VAL A 110 -8.59 7.34 0.06
CA VAL A 110 -8.86 5.90 -0.10
C VAL A 110 -7.56 5.11 0.05
N GLY A 111 -6.44 5.62 -0.47
CA GLY A 111 -5.10 5.04 -0.27
C GLY A 111 -4.73 4.82 1.18
N ILE A 112 -4.96 5.83 2.04
CA ILE A 112 -4.76 5.72 3.49
C ILE A 112 -5.63 4.60 4.08
N LEU A 113 -6.92 4.56 3.75
CA LEU A 113 -7.84 3.55 4.28
C LEU A 113 -7.41 2.12 3.90
N VAL A 114 -7.03 1.91 2.64
CA VAL A 114 -6.51 0.63 2.14
C VAL A 114 -5.27 0.20 2.91
N VAL A 115 -4.34 1.12 3.14
CA VAL A 115 -3.12 0.87 3.89
C VAL A 115 -3.39 0.52 5.35
N LEU A 116 -4.31 1.22 6.00
CA LEU A 116 -4.71 0.92 7.38
C LEU A 116 -5.36 -0.46 7.47
N PHE A 117 -6.20 -0.81 6.49
CA PHE A 117 -6.79 -2.14 6.41
C PHE A 117 -5.72 -3.23 6.14
N GLN A 118 -4.71 -2.95 5.32
CA GLN A 118 -3.58 -3.85 5.08
C GLN A 118 -2.79 -4.10 6.36
N PHE A 119 -2.50 -3.02 7.09
CA PHE A 119 -1.80 -3.07 8.36
C PHE A 119 -2.56 -3.92 9.37
N PHE A 120 -3.85 -3.65 9.56
CA PHE A 120 -4.70 -4.36 10.51
C PHE A 120 -4.79 -5.86 10.19
N THR A 121 -5.11 -6.21 8.94
CA THR A 121 -5.21 -7.62 8.52
C THR A 121 -3.88 -8.36 8.64
N GLY A 122 -2.76 -7.71 8.29
CA GLY A 122 -1.43 -8.30 8.44
C GLY A 122 -1.03 -8.50 9.91
N TRP A 123 -1.40 -7.57 10.78
CA TRP A 123 -1.18 -7.70 12.23
C TRP A 123 -2.05 -8.80 12.86
N MET A 124 -3.33 -8.89 12.49
CA MET A 124 -4.22 -9.97 12.95
C MET A 124 -3.68 -11.33 12.52
N LEU A 125 -3.22 -11.46 11.27
CA LEU A 125 -2.58 -12.70 10.82
C LEU A 125 -1.38 -13.07 11.68
N ARG A 126 -0.48 -12.10 11.93
CA ARG A 126 0.75 -12.34 12.70
C ARG A 126 0.48 -12.68 14.17
N LEU A 127 -0.33 -11.88 14.87
CA LEU A 127 -0.55 -12.03 16.31
C LEU A 127 -1.42 -13.24 16.67
N VAL A 128 -2.40 -13.58 15.84
CA VAL A 128 -3.38 -14.61 16.19
C VAL A 128 -2.96 -15.99 15.69
N PHE A 129 -2.25 -16.09 14.57
CA PHE A 129 -1.96 -17.38 13.92
C PHE A 129 -0.47 -17.72 13.81
N PHE A 130 0.43 -16.75 13.99
CA PHE A 130 1.88 -16.94 13.87
C PHE A 130 2.67 -16.36 15.05
N SER A 131 2.01 -16.12 16.19
CA SER A 131 2.65 -15.79 17.47
C SER A 131 3.27 -17.02 18.14
#